data_AF-A0A1A8F9W2-F1
#
_entry.id   AF-A0A1A8F9W2-F1
#
_cell.length_a   1.000
_cell.length_b   1.000
_cell.length_c   1.000
_cell.angle_alpha   90.00
_cell.angle_beta   90.00
_cell.angle_gamma   90.00
#
_symmetry.space_group_name_H-M   'P 1'
#
loop_
_entity.id
_entity.type
_entity.pdbx_description
1 polymer ?
#
loop_
_entity_poly.entity_id
_entity_poly.type
_entity_poly.pdbx_seq_one_letter_code
_entity_poly.pdbx_strand_id
1 'polypeptide(L)'
;MPDQFDQTVVLNQLRYSGMLETVKIRRTGFPVRRLFQDFCCRYKVLMGAAVASDDPRGRCRELLQVYDSSGAEWQLGKTKVFLRESLEQRLEKQREVEVLKAAMIIQAHVLGFVARKQYRKLLQCIVVIQKNYRAFYWRRKFLLLRWAALTFQKHLRGQLARRTFSRLLEERRDEEEKERRRKEEVEEMERERWRLEEERLAKEVEETRRLEEVRRAEELEALAQLQAAAASSSGLLKEARSADVSEEETIRPHEASQVEEILRLEREIQALQRQKEQQELSLTEASLHRLQLLRDQELRRLEDEACKAAQQFLESLNFDEIDECVRNIESSLGVGEE
;
A
#
# COMPACT_ATOMS: atom_id res chain seq x y z
N MET A 1 -17.03 32.69 -77.69
CA MET A 1 -16.84 32.85 -76.23
C MET A 1 -15.44 32.35 -75.88
N PRO A 2 -14.71 33.00 -74.95
CA PRO A 2 -13.57 32.33 -74.30
C PRO A 2 -14.05 31.03 -73.63
N ASP A 3 -13.17 30.02 -73.54
CA ASP A 3 -13.39 28.70 -72.93
C ASP A 3 -14.48 27.80 -73.55
N GLN A 4 -14.96 28.12 -74.75
CA GLN A 4 -15.92 27.28 -75.47
C GLN A 4 -15.23 26.43 -76.54
N PHE A 5 -15.12 25.12 -76.30
CA PHE A 5 -14.58 24.14 -77.25
C PHE A 5 -15.68 23.50 -78.08
N ASP A 6 -15.84 23.93 -79.33
CA ASP A 6 -16.73 23.25 -80.28
C ASP A 6 -15.98 22.12 -80.98
N GLN A 7 -16.29 20.89 -80.57
CA GLN A 7 -15.66 19.67 -81.09
C GLN A 7 -15.79 19.53 -82.61
N THR A 8 -16.91 19.95 -83.19
CA THR A 8 -17.18 19.76 -84.62
C THR A 8 -16.33 20.71 -85.47
N VAL A 9 -16.25 21.98 -85.06
CA VAL A 9 -15.42 22.99 -85.72
C VAL A 9 -13.95 22.63 -85.59
N VAL A 10 -13.49 22.25 -84.39
CA VAL A 10 -12.09 21.88 -84.17
C VAL A 10 -11.72 20.62 -84.93
N LEU A 11 -12.57 19.59 -84.98
CA LEU A 11 -12.28 18.38 -85.75
C LEU A 11 -12.15 18.68 -87.25
N ASN A 12 -13.00 19.56 -87.79
CA ASN A 12 -12.90 20.00 -89.18
C ASN A 12 -11.60 20.78 -89.43
N GLN A 13 -11.20 21.67 -88.52
CA GLN A 13 -9.91 22.37 -88.59
C GLN A 13 -8.72 21.38 -88.59
N LEU A 14 -8.76 20.33 -87.77
CA LEU A 14 -7.73 19.28 -87.72
C LEU A 14 -7.64 18.47 -89.01
N ARG A 15 -8.78 18.23 -89.69
CA ARG A 15 -8.83 17.57 -91.00
C ARG A 15 -8.25 18.47 -92.08
N TYR A 16 -8.67 19.74 -92.15
CA TYR A 16 -8.21 20.65 -93.21
C TYR A 16 -6.74 21.07 -93.08
N SER A 17 -6.21 21.11 -91.85
CA SER A 17 -4.78 21.42 -91.61
C SER A 17 -3.84 20.24 -91.87
N GLY A 18 -4.35 19.04 -92.16
CA GLY A 18 -3.52 17.85 -92.34
C GLY A 18 -2.91 17.31 -91.04
N MET A 19 -3.40 17.77 -89.88
CA MET A 19 -2.89 17.33 -88.58
C MET A 19 -3.16 15.84 -88.36
N LEU A 20 -4.31 15.32 -88.81
CA LEU A 20 -4.65 13.90 -88.69
C LEU A 20 -3.75 13.02 -89.56
N GLU A 21 -3.43 13.46 -90.78
CA GLU A 21 -2.50 12.80 -91.70
C GLU A 21 -1.09 12.77 -91.11
N THR A 22 -0.66 13.88 -90.48
CA THR A 22 0.62 13.97 -89.78
C THR A 22 0.69 12.99 -88.61
N VAL A 23 -0.38 12.87 -87.81
CA VAL A 23 -0.48 11.89 -86.74
C VAL A 23 -0.46 10.47 -87.30
N LYS A 24 -1.17 10.20 -88.40
CA LYS A 24 -1.21 8.89 -89.05
C LYS A 24 0.16 8.44 -89.54
N ILE A 25 0.93 9.33 -90.18
CA ILE A 25 2.32 9.06 -90.61
C ILE A 25 3.25 8.83 -89.41
N ARG A 26 3.07 9.59 -88.32
CA ARG A 26 3.87 9.39 -87.10
C ARG A 26 3.56 8.06 -86.42
N ARG A 27 2.30 7.62 -86.47
CA ARG A 27 1.82 6.38 -85.86
C ARG A 27 2.30 5.12 -86.59
N THR A 28 2.51 5.18 -87.91
CA THR A 28 3.13 4.08 -88.66
C THR A 28 4.63 3.90 -88.36
N GLY A 29 5.27 4.95 -87.81
CA GLY A 29 6.66 4.91 -87.36
C GLY A 29 6.80 4.66 -85.85
N PHE A 30 7.62 5.49 -85.20
CA PHE A 30 7.88 5.46 -83.76
C PHE A 30 7.41 6.77 -83.12
N PRO A 31 6.13 6.85 -82.69
CA PRO A 31 5.56 8.07 -82.15
C PRO A 31 6.15 8.44 -80.78
N VAL A 32 6.56 7.45 -79.99
CA VAL A 32 7.10 7.64 -78.63
C VAL A 32 8.60 7.86 -78.72
N ARG A 33 9.07 9.00 -78.18
CA ARG A 33 10.48 9.41 -78.27
C ARG A 33 10.94 9.98 -76.93
N ARG A 34 11.87 9.29 -76.27
CA ARG A 34 12.38 9.69 -74.93
C ARG A 34 13.89 9.78 -74.94
N LEU A 35 14.47 10.71 -74.17
CA LEU A 35 15.91 10.73 -73.96
C LEU A 35 16.35 9.45 -73.24
N PHE A 36 17.58 8.99 -73.48
CA PHE A 36 18.08 7.77 -72.83
C PHE A 36 18.02 7.84 -71.31
N GLN A 37 18.36 8.99 -70.73
CA GLN A 37 18.33 9.21 -69.29
C GLN A 37 16.90 9.13 -68.74
N ASP A 38 15.94 9.81 -69.38
CA ASP A 38 14.53 9.79 -68.96
C ASP A 38 13.95 8.38 -69.02
N PHE A 39 14.27 7.62 -70.07
CA PHE A 39 13.85 6.24 -70.22
C PHE A 39 14.44 5.36 -69.10
N CYS A 40 15.74 5.49 -68.83
CA CYS A 40 16.40 4.76 -67.75
C CYS A 40 15.81 5.09 -66.38
N CYS A 41 15.56 6.37 -66.09
CA CYS A 41 14.96 6.80 -64.82
C CYS A 41 13.53 6.28 -64.68
N ARG A 42 12.72 6.35 -65.75
CA ARG A 42 11.31 5.93 -65.74
C ARG A 42 11.16 4.43 -65.51
N TYR A 43 11.96 3.61 -66.22
CA TYR A 43 11.89 2.14 -66.17
C TYR A 43 12.95 1.51 -65.27
N LYS A 44 13.57 2.29 -64.37
CA LYS A 44 14.58 1.79 -63.43
C LYS A 44 14.11 0.58 -62.61
N VAL A 45 12.82 0.55 -62.25
CA VAL A 45 12.23 -0.59 -61.50
C VAL A 45 12.20 -1.89 -62.31
N LEU A 46 12.14 -1.80 -63.64
CA LEU A 46 12.19 -2.95 -64.55
C LEU A 46 13.63 -3.36 -64.87
N MET A 47 14.56 -2.42 -64.74
CA MET A 47 15.99 -2.67 -64.81
C MET A 47 16.44 -3.29 -63.48
N GLY A 48 16.29 -4.60 -63.35
CA GLY A 48 16.85 -5.34 -62.22
C GLY A 48 18.38 -5.21 -62.14
N ALA A 49 19.00 -5.92 -61.19
CA ALA A 49 20.47 -5.95 -61.05
C ALA A 49 21.23 -6.47 -62.29
N ALA A 50 20.51 -7.01 -63.29
CA ALA A 50 21.06 -7.59 -64.51
C ALA A 50 21.52 -6.55 -65.55
N VAL A 51 21.20 -5.26 -65.38
CA VAL A 51 21.58 -4.23 -66.35
C VAL A 51 22.95 -3.64 -65.95
N ALA A 52 24.02 -4.33 -66.36
CA ALA A 52 25.41 -4.08 -65.92
C ALA A 52 26.16 -3.00 -66.72
N SER A 53 25.55 -2.43 -67.76
CA SER A 53 26.16 -1.38 -68.57
C SER A 53 26.11 0.00 -67.88
N ASP A 54 27.25 0.67 -67.73
CA ASP A 54 27.30 2.07 -67.25
C ASP A 54 26.65 3.06 -68.25
N ASP A 55 26.75 2.77 -69.55
CA ASP A 55 26.18 3.64 -70.60
C ASP A 55 24.64 3.54 -70.62
N PRO A 56 23.90 4.67 -70.49
CA PRO A 56 22.44 4.68 -70.56
C PRO A 56 21.89 4.09 -71.86
N ARG A 57 22.62 4.18 -72.98
CA ARG A 57 22.18 3.56 -74.24
C ARG A 57 22.23 2.03 -74.18
N GLY A 58 23.26 1.47 -73.56
CA GLY A 58 23.38 0.02 -73.33
C GLY A 58 22.25 -0.50 -72.44
N ARG A 59 21.96 0.23 -71.35
CA ARG A 59 20.86 -0.10 -70.43
C ARG A 59 19.49 -0.12 -71.11
N CYS A 60 19.21 0.87 -71.95
CA CYS A 60 17.98 0.88 -72.75
C CYS A 60 17.91 -0.33 -73.69
N ARG A 61 19.02 -0.69 -74.35
CA ARG A 61 19.08 -1.83 -75.26
C ARG A 61 18.77 -3.14 -74.54
N GLU A 62 19.46 -3.41 -73.42
CA GLU A 62 19.30 -4.63 -72.64
C GLU A 62 17.86 -4.80 -72.17
N LEU A 63 17.25 -3.72 -71.62
CA LEU A 63 15.85 -3.77 -71.21
C LEU A 63 14.95 -4.07 -72.41
N LEU A 64 15.09 -3.35 -73.52
CA LEU A 64 14.21 -3.52 -74.68
C LEU A 64 14.35 -4.89 -75.33
N GLN A 65 15.55 -5.47 -75.33
CA GLN A 65 15.80 -6.83 -75.86
C GLN A 65 15.03 -7.91 -75.10
N VAL A 66 14.77 -7.70 -73.79
CA VAL A 66 13.98 -8.63 -72.96
C VAL A 66 12.50 -8.63 -73.35
N TYR A 67 11.96 -7.48 -73.76
CA TYR A 67 10.53 -7.35 -74.10
C TYR A 67 10.25 -7.52 -75.59
N ASP A 68 11.19 -7.14 -76.45
CA ASP A 68 11.12 -7.32 -77.90
C ASP A 68 12.51 -7.69 -78.44
N SER A 69 12.74 -9.00 -78.57
CA SER A 69 13.96 -9.56 -79.16
C SER A 69 14.06 -9.34 -80.66
N SER A 70 12.94 -9.06 -81.34
CA SER A 70 12.90 -8.85 -82.79
C SER A 70 13.43 -7.47 -83.21
N GLY A 71 13.40 -6.49 -82.29
CA GLY A 71 13.79 -5.11 -82.59
C GLY A 71 12.84 -4.40 -83.56
N ALA A 72 11.64 -4.93 -83.79
CA ALA A 72 10.67 -4.36 -84.73
C ALA A 72 9.90 -3.18 -84.11
N GLU A 73 9.72 -3.17 -82.79
CA GLU A 73 8.92 -2.17 -82.09
C GLU A 73 9.75 -1.03 -81.47
N TRP A 74 11.09 -1.09 -81.58
CA TRP A 74 11.98 -0.07 -81.01
C TRP A 74 13.21 0.21 -81.86
N GLN A 75 13.74 1.42 -81.74
CA GLN A 75 15.02 1.84 -82.34
C GLN A 75 15.78 2.78 -81.40
N LEU A 76 17.13 2.73 -81.47
CA LEU A 76 18.00 3.61 -80.69
C LEU A 76 18.64 4.65 -81.61
N GLY A 77 18.32 5.93 -81.38
CA GLY A 77 18.97 7.05 -82.06
C GLY A 77 20.31 7.43 -81.43
N LYS A 78 20.78 8.65 -81.71
CA LYS A 78 22.00 9.20 -81.08
C LYS A 78 21.78 9.66 -79.64
N THR A 79 20.59 10.17 -79.33
CA THR A 79 20.24 10.76 -78.01
C THR A 79 18.93 10.23 -77.42
N LYS A 80 18.12 9.54 -78.22
CA LYS A 80 16.75 9.16 -77.89
C LYS A 80 16.45 7.70 -78.21
N VAL A 81 15.58 7.10 -77.40
CA VAL A 81 14.89 5.84 -77.67
C VAL A 81 13.60 6.14 -78.42
N PHE A 82 13.34 5.38 -79.47
CA PHE A 82 12.14 5.45 -80.30
C PHE A 82 11.35 4.16 -80.10
N LEU A 83 10.06 4.26 -79.77
CA LEU A 83 9.20 3.12 -79.44
C LEU A 83 7.87 3.23 -80.18
N ARG A 84 7.26 2.07 -80.46
CA ARG A 84 5.84 1.98 -80.79
C ARG A 84 4.97 2.07 -79.54
N GLU A 85 3.74 2.56 -79.70
CA GLU A 85 2.75 2.70 -78.61
C GLU A 85 2.49 1.36 -77.89
N SER A 86 2.44 0.26 -78.63
CA SER A 86 2.24 -1.10 -78.10
C SER A 86 3.31 -1.50 -77.09
N LEU A 87 4.58 -1.23 -77.41
CA LEU A 87 5.70 -1.56 -76.52
C LEU A 87 5.73 -0.65 -75.29
N GLU A 88 5.48 0.66 -75.47
CA GLU A 88 5.40 1.59 -74.34
C GLU A 88 4.30 1.17 -73.35
N GLN A 89 3.10 0.83 -73.85
CA GLN A 89 1.99 0.39 -72.99
C GLN A 89 2.32 -0.88 -72.21
N ARG A 90 3.01 -1.86 -72.83
CA ARG A 90 3.47 -3.07 -72.13
C ARG A 90 4.49 -2.74 -71.04
N LEU A 91 5.46 -1.85 -71.33
CA LEU A 91 6.45 -1.41 -70.35
C LEU A 91 5.81 -0.65 -69.18
N GLU A 92 4.87 0.26 -69.44
CA GLU A 92 4.14 0.98 -68.39
C GLU A 92 3.34 0.03 -67.50
N LYS A 93 2.62 -0.93 -68.10
CA LYS A 93 1.86 -1.93 -67.36
C LYS A 93 2.77 -2.77 -66.46
N GLN A 94 3.91 -3.22 -66.97
CA GLN A 94 4.84 -4.01 -66.16
C GLN A 94 5.48 -3.16 -65.05
N ARG A 95 5.79 -1.89 -65.34
CA ARG A 95 6.29 -0.94 -64.35
C ARG A 95 5.30 -0.76 -63.21
N GLU A 96 4.02 -0.59 -63.53
CA GLU A 96 2.95 -0.47 -62.53
C GLU A 96 2.88 -1.70 -61.62
N VAL A 97 2.94 -2.90 -62.20
CA VAL A 97 2.95 -4.16 -61.44
C VAL A 97 4.13 -4.22 -60.46
N GLU A 98 5.34 -3.89 -60.89
CA GLU A 98 6.52 -3.92 -60.01
C GLU A 98 6.49 -2.83 -58.93
N VAL A 99 5.99 -1.62 -59.25
CA VAL A 99 5.79 -0.55 -58.25
C VAL A 99 4.77 -0.97 -57.19
N LEU A 100 3.66 -1.58 -57.60
CA LEU A 100 2.64 -2.08 -56.66
C LEU A 100 3.20 -3.20 -55.77
N LYS A 101 3.97 -4.15 -56.33
CA LYS A 101 4.65 -5.18 -55.54
C LYS A 101 5.60 -4.57 -54.50
N ALA A 102 6.42 -3.60 -54.91
CA ALA A 102 7.33 -2.92 -53.99
C ALA A 102 6.57 -2.21 -52.85
N ALA A 103 5.48 -1.51 -53.18
CA ALA A 103 4.61 -0.88 -52.19
C ALA A 103 4.01 -1.90 -51.21
N MET A 104 3.50 -3.03 -51.71
CA MET A 104 2.97 -4.11 -50.87
C MET A 104 4.02 -4.69 -49.91
N ILE A 105 5.26 -4.89 -50.37
CA ILE A 105 6.36 -5.36 -49.52
C ILE A 105 6.64 -4.35 -48.40
N ILE A 106 6.77 -3.07 -48.74
CA ILE A 106 7.01 -2.00 -47.75
C ILE A 106 5.87 -1.98 -46.73
N GLN A 107 4.61 -2.00 -47.19
CA GLN A 107 3.43 -2.04 -46.33
C GLN A 107 3.44 -3.25 -45.40
N ALA A 108 3.70 -4.46 -45.92
CA ALA A 108 3.77 -5.68 -45.11
C ALA A 108 4.85 -5.60 -44.02
N HIS A 109 6.03 -5.06 -44.35
CA HIS A 109 7.12 -4.86 -43.39
C HIS A 109 6.76 -3.84 -42.30
N VAL A 110 6.15 -2.72 -42.67
CA VAL A 110 5.71 -1.68 -41.74
C VAL A 110 4.62 -2.20 -40.82
N LEU A 111 3.57 -2.83 -41.37
CA LEU A 111 2.48 -3.42 -40.59
C LEU A 111 3.02 -4.50 -39.63
N GLY A 112 3.90 -5.38 -40.11
CA GLY A 112 4.55 -6.38 -39.27
C GLY A 112 5.41 -5.77 -38.17
N PHE A 113 6.13 -4.68 -38.45
CA PHE A 113 6.91 -3.96 -37.44
C PHE A 113 6.03 -3.36 -36.35
N VAL A 114 4.95 -2.67 -36.74
CA VAL A 114 3.99 -2.06 -35.81
C VAL A 114 3.36 -3.12 -34.91
N ALA A 115 2.88 -4.23 -35.48
CA ALA A 115 2.29 -5.33 -34.74
C ALA A 115 3.28 -5.95 -33.73
N ARG A 116 4.52 -6.23 -34.15
CA ARG A 116 5.57 -6.75 -33.25
C ARG A 116 5.92 -5.77 -32.13
N LYS A 117 5.95 -4.46 -32.42
CA LYS A 117 6.22 -3.41 -31.43
C LYS A 117 5.11 -3.38 -30.37
N GLN A 118 3.85 -3.40 -30.79
CA GLN A 118 2.69 -3.44 -29.88
C GLN A 118 2.67 -4.72 -29.04
N TYR A 119 2.91 -5.88 -29.66
CA TYR A 119 2.98 -7.17 -28.97
C TYR A 119 4.04 -7.19 -27.86
N ARG A 120 5.25 -6.66 -28.14
CA ARG A 120 6.32 -6.56 -27.12
C ARG A 120 5.91 -5.66 -25.95
N LYS A 121 5.27 -4.52 -26.21
CA LYS A 121 4.75 -3.64 -25.15
C LYS A 121 3.72 -4.37 -24.28
N LEU A 122 2.78 -5.07 -24.90
CA LEU A 122 1.77 -5.84 -24.19
C LEU A 122 2.40 -6.93 -23.31
N LEU A 123 3.36 -7.70 -23.84
CA LEU A 123 4.09 -8.70 -23.05
C LEU A 123 4.80 -8.10 -21.84
N GLN A 124 5.45 -6.94 -22.00
CA GLN A 124 6.10 -6.25 -20.88
C GLN A 124 5.08 -5.88 -19.80
N CYS A 125 3.93 -5.31 -20.18
CA CYS A 125 2.85 -4.99 -19.24
C CYS A 125 2.34 -6.25 -18.51
N ILE A 126 2.09 -7.34 -19.24
CA ILE A 126 1.62 -8.60 -18.68
C ILE A 126 2.63 -9.14 -17.66
N VAL A 127 3.92 -9.17 -17.99
CA VAL A 127 4.97 -9.66 -17.08
C VAL A 127 5.03 -8.80 -15.81
N VAL A 128 4.87 -7.48 -15.93
CA VAL A 128 4.82 -6.57 -14.77
C VAL A 128 3.61 -6.85 -13.89
N ILE A 129 2.43 -7.06 -14.47
CA ILE A 129 1.22 -7.39 -13.70
C ILE A 129 1.40 -8.76 -13.02
N GLN A 130 1.85 -9.76 -13.77
CA GLN A 130 2.04 -11.11 -13.24
C GLN A 130 3.05 -11.16 -12.09
N LYS A 131 4.21 -10.49 -12.22
CA LYS A 131 5.21 -10.47 -11.14
C LYS A 131 4.68 -9.77 -9.89
N ASN A 132 3.99 -8.64 -10.06
CA ASN A 132 3.44 -7.87 -8.95
C ASN A 132 2.30 -8.64 -8.25
N TYR A 133 1.42 -9.28 -9.02
CA TYR A 133 0.36 -10.11 -8.47
C TYR A 133 0.92 -11.29 -7.67
N ARG A 134 1.92 -12.01 -8.21
CA ARG A 134 2.59 -13.11 -7.49
C ARG A 134 3.21 -12.62 -6.18
N ALA A 135 3.91 -11.49 -6.20
CA ALA A 135 4.50 -10.89 -5.00
C ALA A 135 3.43 -10.51 -3.96
N PHE A 136 2.36 -9.84 -4.40
CA PHE A 136 1.23 -9.47 -3.55
C PHE A 136 0.56 -10.69 -2.92
N TYR A 137 0.27 -11.73 -3.70
CA TYR A 137 -0.38 -12.95 -3.23
C TYR A 137 0.43 -13.61 -2.11
N TRP A 138 1.73 -13.82 -2.32
CA TRP A 138 2.59 -14.45 -1.32
C TRP A 138 2.80 -13.57 -0.09
N ARG A 139 2.94 -12.26 -0.26
CA ARG A 139 3.03 -11.30 0.85
C ARG A 139 1.78 -11.36 1.72
N ARG A 140 0.59 -11.36 1.10
CA ARG A 140 -0.70 -11.44 1.81
C ARG A 140 -0.83 -12.75 2.58
N LYS A 141 -0.49 -13.88 1.95
CA LYS A 141 -0.49 -15.19 2.59
C LYS A 141 0.47 -15.25 3.79
N PHE A 142 1.70 -14.76 3.64
CA PHE A 142 2.68 -14.70 4.73
C PHE A 142 2.18 -13.83 5.89
N LEU A 143 1.62 -12.65 5.61
CA LEU A 143 1.08 -11.78 6.64
C LEU A 143 -0.02 -12.48 7.42
N LEU A 144 -0.98 -13.13 6.74
CA LEU A 144 -2.05 -13.88 7.41
C LEU A 144 -1.47 -14.94 8.38
N LEU A 145 -0.51 -15.74 7.91
CA LEU A 145 0.13 -16.76 8.76
C LEU A 145 0.88 -16.12 9.93
N ARG A 146 1.62 -15.03 9.70
CA ARG A 146 2.35 -14.32 10.76
C ARG A 146 1.39 -13.76 11.81
N TRP A 147 0.28 -13.16 11.39
CA TRP A 147 -0.74 -12.65 12.30
C TRP A 147 -1.35 -13.77 13.14
N ALA A 148 -1.68 -14.91 12.53
CA ALA A 148 -2.19 -16.08 13.23
C ALA A 148 -1.16 -16.61 14.25
N ALA A 149 0.11 -16.73 13.85
CA ALA A 149 1.19 -17.20 14.72
C ALA A 149 1.44 -16.25 15.90
N LEU A 150 1.50 -14.94 15.68
CA LEU A 150 1.67 -13.95 16.74
C LEU A 150 0.49 -13.96 17.71
N THR A 151 -0.74 -14.10 17.19
CA THR A 151 -1.95 -14.22 18.01
C THR A 151 -1.87 -15.48 18.87
N PHE A 152 -1.52 -16.62 18.30
CA PHE A 152 -1.35 -17.87 19.05
C PHE A 152 -0.26 -17.75 20.13
N GLN A 153 0.91 -17.22 19.78
CA GLN A 153 2.02 -17.00 20.72
C GLN A 153 1.63 -16.07 21.87
N LYS A 154 0.90 -14.99 21.59
CA LYS A 154 0.39 -14.06 22.61
C LYS A 154 -0.54 -14.79 23.59
N HIS A 155 -1.50 -15.55 23.09
CA HIS A 155 -2.43 -16.29 23.95
C HIS A 155 -1.71 -17.34 24.80
N LEU A 156 -0.79 -18.10 24.20
CA LEU A 156 -0.02 -19.12 24.91
C LEU A 156 0.86 -18.51 26.01
N ARG A 157 1.60 -17.44 25.71
CA ARG A 157 2.40 -16.72 26.72
C ARG A 157 1.51 -16.17 27.84
N GLY A 158 0.36 -15.60 27.49
CA GLY A 158 -0.61 -15.12 28.47
C GLY A 158 -1.20 -16.25 29.34
N GLN A 159 -1.46 -17.42 28.77
CA GLN A 159 -1.93 -18.59 29.51
C GLN A 159 -0.86 -19.13 30.46
N LEU A 160 0.39 -19.24 29.99
CA LEU A 160 1.52 -19.67 30.82
C LEU A 160 1.74 -18.71 31.99
N ALA A 161 1.75 -17.40 31.74
CA ALA A 161 1.91 -16.38 32.78
C ALA A 161 0.79 -16.43 33.83
N ARG A 162 -0.46 -16.64 33.41
CA ARG A 162 -1.59 -16.81 34.35
C ARG A 162 -1.46 -18.08 35.17
N ARG A 163 -1.07 -19.21 34.56
CA ARG A 163 -0.83 -20.47 35.29
C ARG A 163 0.28 -20.33 36.34
N THR A 164 1.40 -19.69 35.97
CA THR A 164 2.49 -19.44 36.93
C THR A 164 2.04 -18.52 38.06
N PHE A 165 1.24 -17.48 37.76
CA PHE A 165 0.71 -16.57 38.76
C PHE A 165 -0.29 -17.24 39.71
N SER A 166 -1.23 -18.05 39.18
CA SER A 166 -2.15 -18.83 40.00
C SER A 166 -1.41 -19.77 40.94
N ARG A 167 -0.37 -20.47 40.46
CA ARG A 167 0.47 -21.34 41.29
C ARG A 167 1.17 -20.55 42.40
N LEU A 168 1.74 -19.39 42.10
CA LEU A 168 2.36 -18.54 43.13
C LEU A 168 1.34 -18.04 44.16
N LEU A 169 0.10 -17.73 43.74
CA LEU A 169 -0.97 -17.36 44.66
C LEU A 169 -1.41 -18.53 45.56
N GLU A 170 -1.48 -19.74 45.02
CA GLU A 170 -1.75 -20.96 45.81
C GLU A 170 -0.64 -21.20 46.82
N GLU A 171 0.63 -21.12 46.40
CA GLU A 171 1.79 -21.26 47.29
C GLU A 171 1.77 -20.19 48.41
N ARG A 172 1.43 -18.93 48.10
CA ARG A 172 1.25 -17.87 49.10
C ARG A 172 0.11 -18.13 50.07
N ARG A 173 -1.03 -18.62 49.60
CA ARG A 173 -2.16 -18.99 50.48
C ARG A 173 -1.78 -20.14 51.42
N ASP A 174 -1.08 -21.15 50.89
CA ASP A 174 -0.59 -22.27 51.71
C ASP A 174 0.43 -21.81 52.75
N GLU A 175 1.31 -20.86 52.41
CA GLU A 175 2.24 -20.22 53.35
C GLU A 175 1.48 -19.45 54.44
N GLU A 176 0.52 -18.60 54.06
CA GLU A 176 -0.32 -17.84 54.99
C GLU A 176 -1.12 -18.76 55.92
N GLU A 177 -1.70 -19.85 55.39
CA GLU A 177 -2.40 -20.86 56.21
C GLU A 177 -1.45 -21.57 57.18
N LYS A 178 -0.26 -21.95 56.74
CA LYS A 178 0.75 -22.56 57.63
C LYS A 178 1.20 -21.60 58.73
N GLU A 179 1.39 -20.33 58.41
CA GLU A 179 1.70 -19.31 59.40
C GLU A 179 0.56 -19.11 60.39
N ARG A 180 -0.69 -19.09 59.92
CA ARG A 180 -1.86 -19.03 60.80
C ARG A 180 -1.94 -20.23 61.74
N ARG A 181 -1.76 -21.45 61.22
CA ARG A 181 -1.72 -22.67 62.05
C ARG A 181 -0.60 -22.61 63.09
N ARG A 182 0.60 -22.15 62.70
CA ARG A 182 1.71 -21.94 63.66
C ARG A 182 1.40 -20.92 64.73
N LYS A 183 0.71 -19.82 64.39
CA LYS A 183 0.27 -18.82 65.36
C LYS A 183 -0.77 -19.41 66.32
N GLU A 184 -1.76 -20.12 65.79
CA GLU A 184 -2.78 -20.82 66.59
C GLU A 184 -2.16 -21.86 67.53
N GLU A 185 -1.19 -22.65 67.06
CA GLU A 185 -0.42 -23.60 67.87
C GLU A 185 0.38 -22.88 68.98
N VAL A 186 1.04 -21.76 68.67
CA VAL A 186 1.79 -20.97 69.67
C VAL A 186 0.83 -20.38 70.71
N GLU A 187 -0.29 -19.80 70.30
CA GLU A 187 -1.32 -19.28 71.20
C GLU A 187 -1.90 -20.37 72.10
N GLU A 188 -2.15 -21.57 71.56
CA GLU A 188 -2.65 -22.71 72.35
C GLU A 188 -1.62 -23.14 73.41
N MET A 189 -0.34 -23.23 73.03
CA MET A 189 0.76 -23.51 73.94
C MET A 189 0.93 -22.43 75.03
N GLU A 190 0.71 -21.16 74.69
CA GLU A 190 0.73 -20.05 75.66
C GLU A 190 -0.46 -20.11 76.62
N ARG A 191 -1.67 -20.42 76.13
CA ARG A 191 -2.85 -20.65 76.99
C ARG A 191 -2.64 -21.84 77.91
N GLU A 192 -2.01 -22.91 77.44
CA GLU A 192 -1.63 -24.04 78.29
C GLU A 192 -0.63 -23.66 79.38
N ARG A 193 0.39 -22.88 79.04
CA ARG A 193 1.33 -22.35 80.04
C ARG A 193 0.60 -21.49 81.08
N TRP A 194 -0.28 -20.60 80.65
CA TRP A 194 -1.06 -19.75 81.55
C TRP A 194 -1.96 -20.57 82.48
N ARG A 195 -2.64 -21.61 81.96
CA ARG A 195 -3.42 -22.54 82.79
C ARG A 195 -2.57 -23.25 83.84
N LEU A 196 -1.40 -23.75 83.45
CA LEU A 196 -0.47 -24.39 84.37
C LEU A 196 0.06 -23.40 85.42
N GLU A 197 0.28 -22.14 85.04
CA GLU A 197 0.73 -21.08 85.94
C GLU A 197 -0.38 -20.67 86.92
N GLU A 198 -1.62 -20.53 86.46
CA GLU A 198 -2.81 -20.34 87.31
C GLU A 198 -3.01 -21.52 88.29
N GLU A 199 -2.85 -22.77 87.84
CA GLU A 199 -2.93 -23.94 88.72
C GLU A 199 -1.81 -23.93 89.77
N ARG A 200 -0.59 -23.53 89.40
CA ARG A 200 0.52 -23.39 90.35
C ARG A 200 0.22 -22.32 91.38
N LEU A 201 -0.22 -21.15 90.96
CA LEU A 201 -0.62 -20.06 91.84
C LEU A 201 -1.80 -20.47 92.73
N ALA A 202 -2.79 -21.20 92.22
CA ALA A 202 -3.90 -21.72 93.01
C ALA A 202 -3.43 -22.70 94.08
N LYS A 203 -2.47 -23.60 93.75
CA LYS A 203 -1.85 -24.50 94.74
C LYS A 203 -1.06 -23.72 95.78
N GLU A 204 -0.31 -22.70 95.41
CA GLU A 204 0.39 -21.81 96.35
C GLU A 204 -0.59 -21.02 97.24
N VAL A 205 -1.72 -20.57 96.69
CA VAL A 205 -2.81 -19.94 97.46
C VAL A 205 -3.50 -20.95 98.39
N GLU A 206 -3.71 -22.20 97.96
CA GLU A 206 -4.23 -23.25 98.83
C GLU A 206 -3.25 -23.66 99.92
N GLU A 207 -1.95 -23.75 99.62
CA GLU A 207 -0.92 -24.04 100.61
C GLU A 207 -0.81 -22.89 101.62
N THR A 208 -0.82 -21.64 101.18
CA THR A 208 -0.86 -20.48 102.09
C THR A 208 -2.13 -20.45 102.91
N ARG A 209 -3.30 -20.76 102.33
CA ARG A 209 -4.55 -20.92 103.09
C ARG A 209 -4.48 -22.06 104.11
N ARG A 210 -3.89 -23.21 103.78
CA ARG A 210 -3.69 -24.32 104.73
C ARG A 210 -2.74 -23.92 105.85
N LEU A 211 -1.65 -23.22 105.53
CA LEU A 211 -0.72 -22.68 106.52
C LEU A 211 -1.39 -21.63 107.40
N GLU A 212 -2.25 -20.78 106.84
CA GLU A 212 -3.08 -19.84 107.59
C GLU A 212 -4.12 -20.56 108.45
N GLU A 213 -4.73 -21.66 107.98
CA GLU A 213 -5.66 -22.47 108.77
C GLU A 213 -4.96 -23.17 109.94
N VAL A 214 -3.74 -23.69 109.72
CA VAL A 214 -2.88 -24.23 110.79
C VAL A 214 -2.50 -23.11 111.76
N ARG A 215 -2.07 -21.94 111.28
CA ARG A 215 -1.79 -20.77 112.13
C ARG A 215 -3.04 -20.29 112.87
N ARG A 216 -4.21 -20.30 112.25
CA ARG A 216 -5.50 -19.96 112.90
C ARG A 216 -5.91 -21.02 113.91
N ALA A 217 -5.60 -22.30 113.69
CA ALA A 217 -5.81 -23.36 114.67
C ALA A 217 -4.84 -23.22 115.86
N GLU A 218 -3.58 -22.89 115.61
CA GLU A 218 -2.59 -22.52 116.64
C GLU A 218 -3.01 -21.25 117.41
N GLU A 219 -3.54 -20.23 116.71
CA GLU A 219 -4.11 -19.03 117.31
C GLU A 219 -5.40 -19.34 118.09
N LEU A 220 -6.23 -20.29 117.65
CA LEU A 220 -7.41 -20.76 118.40
C LEU A 220 -7.02 -21.59 119.63
N GLU A 221 -5.94 -22.36 119.56
CA GLU A 221 -5.34 -23.02 120.73
C GLU A 221 -4.73 -22.00 121.70
N ALA A 222 -4.08 -20.95 121.19
CA ALA A 222 -3.59 -19.82 121.98
C ALA A 222 -4.73 -18.97 122.55
N LEU A 223 -5.85 -18.82 121.83
CA LEU A 223 -7.07 -18.16 122.29
C LEU A 223 -7.86 -19.03 123.27
N ALA A 224 -7.78 -20.37 123.20
CA ALA A 224 -8.30 -21.26 124.24
C ALA A 224 -7.47 -21.16 125.54
N GLN A 225 -6.17 -20.84 125.44
CA GLN A 225 -5.33 -20.49 126.59
C GLN A 225 -5.56 -19.06 127.10
N LEU A 226 -6.03 -18.13 126.26
CA LEU A 226 -6.34 -16.75 126.63
C LEU A 226 -7.83 -16.50 126.98
N GLN A 227 -8.74 -17.44 126.72
CA GLN A 227 -10.16 -17.39 127.10
C GLN A 227 -10.45 -17.79 128.56
N ALA A 228 -9.42 -17.90 129.40
CA ALA A 228 -9.54 -17.82 130.86
C ALA A 228 -9.39 -16.38 131.39
N ALA A 229 -9.05 -15.41 130.54
CA ALA A 229 -8.83 -14.02 130.92
C ALA A 229 -9.57 -13.06 129.98
N ALA A 230 -10.59 -12.40 130.55
CA ALA A 230 -11.18 -11.16 130.07
C ALA A 230 -12.14 -11.25 128.88
N ALA A 231 -13.39 -11.55 129.23
CA ALA A 231 -14.55 -10.92 128.64
C ALA A 231 -14.53 -9.40 128.89
N SER A 232 -14.61 -8.58 127.83
CA SER A 232 -15.61 -7.49 127.66
C SER A 232 -15.14 -6.38 126.71
N SER A 233 -16.07 -6.01 125.81
CA SER A 233 -16.17 -4.75 125.06
C SER A 233 -15.21 -4.54 123.87
N SER A 234 -15.54 -3.84 122.80
CA SER A 234 -16.80 -3.36 122.18
C SER A 234 -16.36 -2.53 120.96
N GLY A 235 -16.85 -2.86 119.78
CA GLY A 235 -17.37 -1.89 118.81
C GLY A 235 -16.44 -0.91 118.06
N LEU A 236 -16.52 -1.03 116.73
CA LEU A 236 -16.85 0.03 115.74
C LEU A 236 -15.84 0.34 114.62
N LEU A 237 -16.46 0.47 113.44
CA LEU A 237 -15.98 0.78 112.09
C LEU A 237 -15.48 2.23 111.92
N LYS A 238 -14.52 2.41 111.00
CA LYS A 238 -14.20 3.54 110.08
C LYS A 238 -12.77 3.29 109.57
N GLU A 239 -12.26 3.65 108.39
CA GLU A 239 -12.48 4.68 107.37
C GLU A 239 -11.64 4.18 106.15
N ALA A 240 -12.10 4.18 104.90
CA ALA A 240 -12.08 5.29 103.93
C ALA A 240 -10.77 6.12 103.89
N ARG A 241 -10.08 6.06 102.74
CA ARG A 241 -9.00 6.92 102.16
C ARG A 241 -7.63 6.23 102.10
N SER A 242 -6.79 6.41 101.07
CA SER A 242 -6.81 7.20 99.83
C SER A 242 -5.49 6.89 99.09
N ALA A 243 -5.31 7.54 97.94
CA ALA A 243 -4.08 7.75 97.15
C ALA A 243 -4.02 6.79 95.95
N ASP A 244 -4.39 7.31 94.78
CA ASP A 244 -3.46 7.97 93.82
C ASP A 244 -2.69 6.87 93.06
N VAL A 245 -2.65 6.85 91.73
CA VAL A 245 -2.03 7.88 90.90
C VAL A 245 -2.63 7.82 89.49
N SER A 246 -2.81 9.03 88.95
CA SER A 246 -2.95 9.43 87.54
C SER A 246 -2.32 8.52 86.47
N GLU A 247 -2.98 8.43 85.32
CA GLU A 247 -2.33 8.89 84.08
C GLU A 247 -3.38 9.29 83.03
N GLU A 248 -3.30 10.57 82.70
CA GLU A 248 -3.98 11.28 81.65
C GLU A 248 -3.06 11.13 80.42
N GLU A 249 -3.48 10.43 79.37
CA GLU A 249 -2.83 10.54 78.07
C GLU A 249 -3.81 11.05 77.01
N THR A 250 -3.71 12.36 76.85
CA THR A 250 -4.02 13.15 75.66
C THR A 250 -3.78 12.38 74.35
N ILE A 251 -4.85 12.14 73.60
CA ILE A 251 -4.75 11.82 72.16
C ILE A 251 -4.38 13.13 71.44
N ARG A 252 -3.24 13.08 70.75
CA ARG A 252 -2.53 14.20 70.12
C ARG A 252 -3.38 14.89 69.02
N PRO A 253 -3.41 16.24 68.93
CA PRO A 253 -3.96 16.98 67.80
C PRO A 253 -3.14 16.84 66.49
N HIS A 254 -2.16 15.94 66.43
CA HIS A 254 -1.26 15.77 65.29
C HIS A 254 -1.85 14.85 64.20
N GLU A 255 -2.68 13.86 64.57
CA GLU A 255 -3.24 12.89 63.62
C GLU A 255 -4.39 13.49 62.78
N ALA A 256 -5.18 14.41 63.34
CA ALA A 256 -6.21 15.13 62.59
C ALA A 256 -5.63 16.07 61.52
N SER A 257 -4.50 16.73 61.81
CA SER A 257 -3.78 17.59 60.85
C SER A 257 -3.13 16.77 59.73
N GLN A 258 -2.62 15.58 60.04
CA GLN A 258 -2.04 14.67 59.03
C GLN A 258 -3.11 14.11 58.10
N VAL A 259 -4.30 13.76 58.60
CA VAL A 259 -5.41 13.28 57.77
C VAL A 259 -5.94 14.40 56.85
N GLU A 260 -6.03 15.64 57.32
CA GLU A 260 -6.45 16.77 56.49
C GLU A 260 -5.42 17.11 55.40
N GLU A 261 -4.13 16.98 55.71
CA GLU A 261 -3.04 17.15 54.75
C GLU A 261 -3.00 16.02 53.70
N ILE A 262 -3.27 14.77 54.08
CA ILE A 262 -3.43 13.64 53.16
C ILE A 262 -4.61 13.88 52.22
N LEU A 263 -5.77 14.30 52.74
CA LEU A 263 -6.95 14.61 51.91
C LEU A 263 -6.71 15.80 50.95
N ARG A 264 -5.89 16.77 51.36
CA ARG A 264 -5.47 17.89 50.49
C ARG A 264 -4.55 17.40 49.37
N LEU A 265 -3.54 16.59 49.70
CA LEU A 265 -2.62 16.01 48.72
C LEU A 265 -3.34 15.06 47.76
N GLU A 266 -4.34 14.30 48.21
CA GLU A 266 -5.16 13.46 47.34
C GLU A 266 -5.97 14.29 46.34
N ARG A 267 -6.56 15.42 46.76
CA ARG A 267 -7.26 16.33 45.86
C ARG A 267 -6.31 16.99 44.85
N GLU A 268 -5.10 17.34 45.28
CA GLU A 268 -4.07 17.93 44.44
C GLU A 268 -3.51 16.93 43.41
N ILE A 269 -3.28 15.68 43.82
CA ILE A 269 -2.91 14.58 42.92
C ILE A 269 -4.01 14.33 41.89
N GLN A 270 -5.28 14.32 42.31
CA GLN A 270 -6.41 14.16 41.38
C GLN A 270 -6.52 15.35 40.39
N ALA A 271 -6.24 16.57 40.83
CA ALA A 271 -6.21 17.74 39.95
C ALA A 271 -5.07 17.67 38.92
N LEU A 272 -3.87 17.29 39.36
CA LEU A 272 -2.70 17.10 38.50
C LEU A 272 -2.88 15.95 37.51
N GLN A 273 -3.53 14.86 37.91
CA GLN A 273 -3.88 13.75 37.02
C GLN A 273 -4.84 14.20 35.91
N ARG A 274 -5.91 14.96 36.26
CA ARG A 274 -6.83 15.53 35.26
C ARG A 274 -6.13 16.50 34.30
N GLN A 275 -5.19 17.30 34.80
CA GLN A 275 -4.42 18.23 33.97
C GLN A 275 -3.48 17.48 33.01
N LYS A 276 -2.83 16.42 33.48
CA LYS A 276 -1.99 15.55 32.65
C LYS A 276 -2.81 14.86 31.56
N GLU A 277 -3.98 14.32 31.88
CA GLU A 277 -4.88 13.69 30.90
C GLU A 277 -5.34 14.69 29.83
N GLN A 278 -5.67 15.92 30.19
CA GLN A 278 -6.03 16.98 29.24
C GLN A 278 -4.85 17.38 28.34
N GLN A 279 -3.63 17.46 28.89
CA GLN A 279 -2.43 17.74 28.10
C GLN A 279 -2.11 16.60 27.13
N GLU A 280 -2.21 15.34 27.57
CA GLU A 280 -2.02 14.17 26.72
C GLU A 280 -3.05 14.14 25.57
N LEU A 281 -4.32 14.40 25.86
CA LEU A 281 -5.36 14.52 24.83
C LEU A 281 -5.05 15.64 23.82
N SER A 282 -4.67 16.83 24.29
CA SER A 282 -4.34 17.95 23.39
C SER A 282 -3.12 17.68 22.50
N LEU A 283 -2.11 16.96 23.01
CA LEU A 283 -0.94 16.54 22.24
C LEU A 283 -1.32 15.49 21.19
N THR A 284 -2.22 14.56 21.52
CA THR A 284 -2.73 13.58 20.55
C THR A 284 -3.56 14.25 19.47
N GLU A 285 -4.43 15.21 19.81
CA GLU A 285 -5.21 15.98 18.85
C GLU A 285 -4.32 16.82 17.92
N ALA A 286 -3.30 17.49 18.45
CA ALA A 286 -2.33 18.24 17.65
C ALA A 286 -1.54 17.33 16.69
N SER A 287 -1.16 16.13 17.14
CA SER A 287 -0.48 15.14 16.30
C SER A 287 -1.39 14.60 15.17
N LEU A 288 -2.68 14.41 15.48
CA LEU A 288 -3.69 13.96 14.53
C LEU A 288 -3.98 15.04 13.47
N HIS A 289 -4.13 16.30 13.90
CA HIS A 289 -4.34 17.43 12.99
C HIS A 289 -3.14 17.66 12.06
N ARG A 290 -1.91 17.44 12.56
CA ARG A 290 -0.69 17.50 11.73
C ARG A 290 -0.66 16.39 10.67
N LEU A 291 -1.05 15.18 11.03
CA LEU A 291 -1.17 14.06 10.09
C LEU A 291 -2.26 14.30 9.04
N GLN A 292 -3.40 14.87 9.44
CA GLN A 292 -4.48 15.26 8.52
C GLN A 292 -4.00 16.33 7.52
N LEU A 293 -3.30 17.36 7.98
CA LEU A 293 -2.76 18.40 7.10
C LEU A 293 -1.78 17.83 6.06
N LEU A 294 -0.87 16.94 6.49
CA LEU A 294 0.08 16.28 5.59
C LEU A 294 -0.64 15.39 4.56
N ARG A 295 -1.67 14.66 5.01
CA ARG A 295 -2.52 13.86 4.11
C ARG A 295 -3.21 14.75 3.07
N ASP A 296 -3.79 15.87 3.49
CA ASP A 296 -4.53 16.77 2.60
C ASP A 296 -3.61 17.48 1.61
N GLN A 297 -2.38 17.82 2.03
CA GLN A 297 -1.35 18.34 1.14
C GLN A 297 -0.92 17.30 0.09
N GLU A 298 -0.73 16.05 0.50
CA GLU A 298 -0.36 14.97 -0.42
C GLU A 298 -1.50 14.65 -1.40
N LEU A 299 -2.76 14.69 -0.93
CA LEU A 299 -3.93 14.53 -1.79
C LEU A 299 -3.99 15.62 -2.86
N ARG A 300 -3.82 16.89 -2.49
CA ARG A 300 -3.78 18.01 -3.46
C ARG A 300 -2.64 17.86 -4.46
N ARG A 301 -1.47 17.43 -4.01
CA ARG A 301 -0.33 17.17 -4.89
C ARG A 301 -0.64 16.09 -5.93
N LEU A 302 -1.24 14.98 -5.49
CA LEU A 302 -1.64 13.89 -6.38
C LEU A 302 -2.75 14.33 -7.35
N GLU A 303 -3.69 15.16 -6.92
CA GLU A 303 -4.71 15.77 -7.79
C GLU A 303 -4.06 16.66 -8.87
N ASP A 304 -3.10 17.51 -8.50
CA ASP A 304 -2.37 18.37 -9.45
C ASP A 304 -1.54 17.56 -10.45
N GLU A 305 -0.87 16.49 -10.00
CA GLU A 305 -0.11 15.57 -10.85
C GLU A 305 -1.04 14.81 -11.81
N ALA A 306 -2.21 14.37 -11.33
CA ALA A 306 -3.22 13.72 -12.16
C ALA A 306 -3.82 14.67 -13.21
N CYS A 307 -4.11 15.92 -12.84
CA CYS A 307 -4.59 16.96 -13.77
C CYS A 307 -3.56 17.26 -14.87
N LYS A 308 -2.28 17.39 -14.52
CA LYS A 308 -1.20 17.57 -15.50
C LYS A 308 -1.05 16.37 -16.43
N ALA A 309 -1.12 15.15 -15.89
CA ALA A 309 -1.06 13.94 -16.70
C ALA A 309 -2.26 13.84 -17.67
N ALA A 310 -3.46 14.24 -17.22
CA ALA A 310 -4.65 14.30 -18.08
C ALA A 310 -4.50 15.36 -19.18
N GLN A 311 -3.96 16.55 -18.86
CA GLN A 311 -3.68 17.59 -19.85
C GLN A 311 -2.66 17.14 -20.89
N GLN A 312 -1.55 16.53 -20.47
CA GLN A 312 -0.55 15.96 -21.38
C GLN A 312 -1.14 14.85 -22.27
N PHE A 313 -2.05 14.04 -21.72
CA PHE A 313 -2.75 13.03 -22.50
C PHE A 313 -3.64 13.68 -23.57
N LEU A 314 -4.41 14.71 -23.20
CA LEU A 314 -5.24 15.47 -24.14
C LEU A 314 -4.41 16.18 -25.21
N GLU A 315 -3.26 16.78 -24.87
CA GLU A 315 -2.35 17.41 -25.83
C GLU A 315 -1.68 16.38 -26.76
N SER A 316 -1.47 15.15 -26.29
CA SER A 316 -0.91 14.06 -27.11
C SER A 316 -1.91 13.43 -28.07
N LEU A 317 -3.21 13.63 -27.83
CA LEU A 317 -4.27 13.26 -28.76
C LEU A 317 -4.32 14.34 -29.84
N ASN A 318 -3.80 14.01 -31.02
CA ASN A 318 -3.76 14.91 -32.18
C ASN A 318 -5.18 15.11 -32.74
N PHE A 319 -5.97 15.99 -32.11
CA PHE A 319 -7.35 16.27 -32.52
C PHE A 319 -7.42 16.91 -33.92
N ASP A 320 -6.34 17.54 -34.38
CA ASP A 320 -6.23 18.12 -35.73
C ASP A 320 -6.33 17.06 -36.85
N GLU A 321 -5.78 15.85 -36.65
CA GLU A 321 -5.87 14.74 -37.61
C GLU A 321 -7.30 14.16 -37.66
N ILE A 322 -7.99 14.17 -36.52
CA ILE A 322 -9.38 13.69 -36.42
C ILE A 322 -10.30 14.70 -37.13
N ASP A 323 -10.12 16.00 -36.89
CA ASP A 323 -10.90 17.05 -37.55
C ASP A 323 -10.61 17.15 -39.05
N GLU A 324 -9.38 16.86 -39.50
CA GLU A 324 -9.05 16.75 -40.92
C GLU A 324 -9.67 15.49 -41.56
N CYS A 325 -9.66 14.35 -40.87
CA CYS A 325 -10.36 13.15 -41.32
C CYS A 325 -11.88 13.36 -41.40
N VAL A 326 -12.50 14.01 -40.41
CA VAL A 326 -13.93 14.32 -40.40
C VAL A 326 -14.28 15.27 -41.53
N ARG A 327 -13.52 16.36 -41.72
CA ARG A 327 -13.70 17.29 -42.85
C ARG A 327 -13.53 16.61 -44.21
N ASN A 328 -12.56 15.71 -44.36
CA ASN A 328 -12.35 14.93 -45.60
C ASN A 328 -13.49 13.94 -45.87
N ILE A 329 -14.11 13.38 -44.83
CA ILE A 329 -15.29 12.52 -44.97
C ILE A 329 -16.51 13.35 -45.36
N GLU A 330 -16.74 14.48 -44.70
CA GLU A 330 -17.83 15.42 -45.04
C GLU A 330 -17.72 15.95 -46.46
N SER A 331 -16.51 16.32 -46.91
CA SER A 331 -16.27 16.73 -48.30
C SER A 331 -16.47 15.61 -49.31
N SER A 332 -16.20 14.36 -48.93
CA SER A 332 -16.42 13.20 -49.81
C SER A 332 -17.90 12.83 -49.95
N LEU A 333 -18.71 13.14 -48.93
CA LEU A 333 -20.16 12.92 -48.93
C LEU A 333 -20.95 14.07 -49.59
N GLY A 334 -20.40 15.29 -49.62
CA GLY A 334 -21.02 16.47 -50.21
C GLY A 334 -20.90 16.61 -51.74
N VAL A 335 -20.19 15.72 -52.44
CA VAL A 335 -19.98 15.81 -53.91
C VAL A 335 -21.02 14.99 -54.70
N GLY A 336 -22.11 14.55 -54.06
CA GLY A 336 -23.16 13.72 -54.66
C GLY A 336 -24.47 14.43 -55.01
N GLU A 337 -24.62 15.72 -54.71
CA GLU A 337 -25.85 16.48 -54.97
C GLU A 337 -25.54 17.72 -55.81
N GLU A 338 -25.44 17.55 -57.13
CA GLU A 338 -25.78 18.56 -58.15
C GLU A 338 -25.98 17.92 -59.52
#